data_AF-A0A5J4T8F9-F1
#
_entry.id   AF-A0A5J4T8F9-F1
#
_cell.length_a   1.000
_cell.length_b   1.000
_cell.length_c   1.000
_cell.angle_alpha   90.00
_cell.angle_beta   90.00
_cell.angle_gamma   90.00
#
_symmetry.space_group_name_H-M   'P 1'
#
loop_
_entity.id
_entity.type
_entity.pdbx_description
1 polymer ?
#
loop_
_entity_poly.entity_id
_entity_poly.type
_entity_poly.pdbx_seq_one_letter_code
_entity_poly.pdbx_strand_id
1 'polypeptide(L)'
;MLDEGSSSCVFQVYKPDLGVVAAKVMKKEDFNIKELQNIIKLSQESPNPFLLKYISANIYGENAVIIMEVCTVLLRRRKIFLCQQYEQS
;
A
#
# COMPACT_ATOMS: atom_id res chain seq x y z
N MET A 1 0.71 18.36 15.58
CA MET A 1 0.13 18.68 14.26
C MET A 1 0.96 17.94 13.22
N LEU A 2 0.42 16.87 12.64
CA LEU A 2 1.04 16.05 11.60
C LEU A 2 0.02 16.06 10.45
N ASP A 3 0.34 16.85 9.43
CA ASP A 3 -0.25 16.97 8.09
C ASP A 3 -1.66 16.37 7.86
N GLU A 4 -2.64 17.25 7.64
CA GLU A 4 -4.05 16.94 7.34
C GLU A 4 -4.29 16.62 5.84
N GLY A 5 -3.22 16.42 5.06
CA GLY A 5 -3.25 16.54 3.59
C GLY A 5 -3.51 15.27 2.77
N SER A 6 -3.20 14.06 3.24
CA SER A 6 -3.50 12.82 2.47
C SER A 6 -3.95 11.67 3.37
N SER A 7 -5.25 11.36 3.31
CA SER A 7 -5.79 10.17 3.95
C SER A 7 -5.48 8.97 3.08
N SER A 8 -4.32 8.33 3.31
CA SER A 8 -4.03 7.02 2.74
C SER A 8 -4.37 5.91 3.72
N CYS A 9 -5.05 4.88 3.23
CA CYS A 9 -5.42 3.69 4.00
C CYS A 9 -4.63 2.49 3.50
N VAL A 10 -4.23 1.60 4.41
CA VAL A 10 -3.54 0.36 4.06
C VAL A 10 -4.40 -0.82 4.49
N PHE A 11 -4.68 -1.71 3.56
CA PHE A 11 -5.48 -2.91 3.77
C PHE A 11 -4.61 -4.15 3.58
N GLN A 12 -4.88 -5.19 4.36
CA GLN A 12 -4.37 -6.53 4.06
C GLN A 12 -5.35 -7.19 3.10
N VAL A 13 -4.88 -7.63 1.94
CA VAL A 13 -5.71 -8.23 0.89
C VAL A 13 -5.12 -9.54 0.41
N TYR A 14 -5.97 -10.45 -0.04
CA TYR A 14 -5.54 -11.69 -0.67
C TYR A 14 -5.63 -11.55 -2.19
N LYS A 15 -4.55 -11.89 -2.89
CA LYS A 15 -4.46 -11.93 -4.35
C LYS A 15 -4.14 -13.36 -4.80
N PRO A 16 -4.89 -13.97 -5.73
CA PRO A 16 -4.64 -15.36 -6.14
C PRO A 16 -3.22 -15.64 -6.65
N ASP A 17 -2.61 -14.65 -7.31
CA ASP A 17 -1.28 -14.69 -7.92
C ASP A 17 -0.13 -14.39 -6.94
N LEU A 18 -0.40 -13.69 -5.83
CA LEU A 18 0.62 -13.16 -4.92
C LEU A 18 0.45 -13.60 -3.46
N GLY A 19 -0.68 -14.23 -3.11
CA GLY A 19 -1.04 -14.54 -1.73
C GLY A 19 -1.47 -13.30 -0.95
N VAL A 20 -1.10 -13.25 0.33
CA VAL A 20 -1.45 -12.12 1.22
C VAL A 20 -0.49 -10.96 0.97
N VAL A 21 -1.04 -9.81 0.60
CA VAL A 21 -0.30 -8.57 0.30
C VAL A 21 -0.92 -7.38 1.04
N ALA A 22 -0.19 -6.27 1.11
CA ALA A 22 -0.74 -5.00 1.56
C ALA A 22 -1.14 -4.13 0.37
N ALA A 23 -2.30 -3.48 0.46
CA ALA A 23 -2.82 -2.56 -0.53
C ALA A 23 -2.96 -1.16 0.09
N LYS A 24 -2.14 -0.20 -0.37
CA LYS A 24 -2.26 1.20 0.02
C LYS A 24 -3.17 1.93 -0.96
N VAL A 25 -4.26 2.48 -0.46
CA VAL A 25 -5.21 3.30 -1.21
C VAL A 25 -4.97 4.77 -0.87
N MET A 26 -4.85 5.60 -1.89
CA MET A 26 -4.72 7.06 -1.77
C MET A 26 -5.48 7.74 -2.91
N LYS A 27 -5.69 9.05 -2.81
CA LYS A 27 -6.25 9.81 -3.93
C LYS A 27 -5.32 9.79 -5.12
N LYS A 28 -5.89 9.81 -6.32
CA LYS A 28 -5.14 9.86 -7.57
C LYS A 28 -4.33 11.14 -7.68
N GLU A 29 -4.84 12.28 -7.19
CA GLU A 29 -4.09 13.54 -7.18
C GLU A 29 -2.77 13.45 -6.39
N ASP A 30 -2.74 12.63 -5.35
CA ASP A 30 -1.56 12.42 -4.50
C ASP A 30 -0.61 11.34 -5.06
N PHE A 31 -1.00 10.66 -6.15
CA PHE A 31 -0.25 9.54 -6.69
C PHE A 31 0.75 9.96 -7.77
N ASN A 32 2.04 9.81 -7.48
CA ASN A 32 3.12 10.04 -8.43
C ASN A 32 3.70 8.72 -8.97
N ILE A 33 3.33 8.36 -10.20
CA ILE A 33 3.80 7.12 -10.84
C ILE A 33 5.32 7.10 -11.07
N LYS A 34 5.96 8.26 -11.32
CA LYS A 34 7.41 8.33 -11.55
C LYS A 34 8.18 8.05 -10.27
N GLU A 35 7.71 8.60 -9.15
CA GLU A 35 8.29 8.30 -7.84
C GLU A 35 8.16 6.82 -7.50
N LEU A 36 6.97 6.23 -7.72
CA LEU A 36 6.79 4.80 -7.48
C LEU A 36 7.74 3.96 -8.33
N GLN A 37 7.89 4.26 -9.63
CA GLN A 37 8.82 3.53 -10.50
C GLN A 37 10.27 3.63 -10.01
N ASN A 38 10.69 4.80 -9.54
CA ASN A 38 12.02 4.99 -8.96
C ASN A 38 12.18 4.16 -7.68
N ILE A 39 11.17 4.16 -6.81
CA ILE A 39 11.21 3.37 -5.56
C ILE A 39 11.26 1.87 -5.86
N ILE A 40 10.48 1.38 -6.84
CA ILE A 40 10.52 -0.03 -7.26
C ILE A 40 11.93 -0.40 -7.73
N LYS A 41 12.54 0.39 -8.61
CA LYS A 41 13.91 0.15 -9.10
C LYS A 41 14.92 0.13 -7.95
N LEU A 42 14.89 1.13 -7.08
CA LEU A 42 15.77 1.22 -5.92
C LEU A 42 15.57 0.04 -4.96
N SER A 43 14.33 -0.44 -4.80
CA SER A 43 14.03 -1.59 -3.93
C SER A 43 14.52 -2.92 -4.48
N GLN A 44 14.62 -3.05 -5.81
CA GLN A 44 15.16 -4.26 -6.46
C GLN A 44 16.69 -4.32 -6.38
N GLU A 45 17.36 -3.17 -6.39
CA GLU A 45 18.83 -3.07 -6.31
C GLU A 45 19.36 -3.16 -4.87
N SER A 46 18.51 -3.04 -3.86
CA SER A 46 18.93 -3.03 -2.45
C SER A 46 18.85 -4.42 -1.80
N PRO A 47 19.92 -4.91 -1.16
CA PRO A 47 19.90 -6.16 -0.38
C PRO A 47 19.20 -6.00 0.99
N ASN A 48 18.61 -4.84 1.29
CA ASN A 48 18.04 -4.55 2.60
C ASN A 48 16.67 -5.26 2.80
N PRO A 49 16.57 -6.23 3.73
CA PRO A 49 15.32 -6.97 3.96
C PRO A 49 14.24 -6.16 4.69
N PHE A 50 14.58 -4.97 5.22
CA PHE A 50 13.63 -4.07 5.88
C PHE A 50 13.05 -3.00 4.94
N LEU A 51 13.48 -2.98 3.68
CA LEU A 51 12.96 -2.06 2.70
C LEU A 51 11.60 -2.56 2.20
N LEU A 52 10.60 -1.68 2.23
CA LEU A 52 9.26 -1.99 1.73
C LEU A 52 9.32 -2.23 0.22
N LYS A 53 8.94 -3.43 -0.22
CA LYS A 53 8.91 -3.78 -1.64
C LYS A 53 7.56 -3.51 -2.24
N TYR A 54 7.56 -2.63 -3.24
CA TYR A 54 6.40 -2.31 -4.05
C TYR A 54 6.31 -3.30 -5.20
N ILE A 55 5.13 -3.88 -5.40
CA ILE A 55 4.89 -4.91 -6.41
C ILE A 55 4.26 -4.28 -7.65
N SER A 56 3.20 -3.50 -7.48
CA SER A 56 2.51 -2.82 -8.58
C SER A 56 1.66 -1.67 -8.08
N ALA A 57 1.18 -0.83 -8.99
CA ALA A 57 0.11 0.12 -8.69
C ALA A 57 -0.85 0.21 -9.85
N ASN A 58 -2.11 0.49 -9.53
CA ASN A 58 -3.16 0.70 -10.51
C ASN A 58 -4.09 1.81 -10.05
N ILE A 59 -4.69 2.53 -11.01
CA ILE A 59 -5.64 3.60 -10.74
C ILE A 59 -7.06 3.05 -10.93
N TYR A 60 -7.93 3.27 -9.94
CA TYR A 60 -9.33 2.91 -9.95
C TYR A 60 -10.17 4.16 -9.69
N GLY A 61 -10.66 4.79 -10.77
CA GLY A 61 -11.36 6.07 -10.68
C GLY A 61 -10.49 7.17 -10.09
N GLU A 62 -10.96 7.78 -9.00
CA GLU A 62 -10.26 8.86 -8.27
C GLU A 62 -9.25 8.35 -7.23
N ASN A 63 -9.05 7.04 -7.14
CA ASN A 63 -8.10 6.44 -6.20
C ASN A 63 -6.97 5.72 -6.92
N ALA A 64 -5.77 5.82 -6.36
CA ALA A 64 -4.63 4.97 -6.70
C ALA A 64 -4.46 3.88 -5.65
N VAL A 65 -4.25 2.65 -6.11
CA VAL A 65 -4.03 1.47 -5.27
C VAL A 65 -2.65 0.92 -5.55
N ILE A 66 -1.81 0.89 -4.53
CA ILE A 66 -0.44 0.39 -4.59
C ILE A 66 -0.39 -0.95 -3.84
N ILE A 67 0.05 -2.00 -4.52
CA ILE A 67 0.27 -3.33 -3.99
C ILE A 67 1.71 -3.47 -3.54
N MET A 68 1.93 -3.93 -2.32
CA MET A 68 3.23 -4.07 -1.68
C MET A 68 3.29 -5.33 -0.81
N GLU A 69 4.50 -5.82 -0.53
CA GLU A 69 4.70 -6.93 0.41
C GLU A 69 4.17 -6.57 1.80
N VAL A 70 3.67 -7.56 2.54
CA VAL A 70 3.26 -7.37 3.94
C VAL A 70 4.51 -7.21 4.80
N CYS A 71 4.74 -6.01 5.32
CA CYS A 71 5.75 -5.79 6.35
C CYS A 71 5.11 -5.76 7.74
N THR A 72 5.69 -6.48 8.70
CA THR A 72 5.26 -6.53 10.11
C THR A 72 5.13 -5.15 10.76
N VAL A 73 5.90 -4.15 10.30
CA VAL A 73 5.82 -2.75 10.77
C VAL A 73 4.52 -2.07 10.35
N LEU A 74 3.98 -2.38 9.17
CA LEU A 74 2.69 -1.85 8.73
C LEU A 74 1.56 -2.33 9.64
N LEU A 75 1.62 -3.59 10.10
CA LEU A 75 0.65 -4.18 11.03
C LEU A 75 0.69 -3.58 12.45
N ARG A 76 1.76 -2.86 12.83
CA ARG A 76 1.88 -2.24 14.16
C ARG A 76 1.26 -0.85 14.27
N ARG A 77 0.94 -0.16 13.17
CA ARG A 77 0.13 1.06 13.25
C ARG A 77 -1.33 0.66 13.36
N ARG A 78 -1.94 0.92 14.52
CA ARG A 78 -3.31 0.58 14.97
C ARG A 78 -4.50 1.02 14.05
N LYS A 79 -4.28 1.30 12.76
CA LYS A 79 -5.31 1.71 11.79
C LYS A 79 -5.68 0.66 10.74
N ILE A 80 -5.03 -0.51 10.70
CA ILE A 80 -5.33 -1.55 9.69
C ILE A 80 -6.55 -2.41 10.07
N PHE A 81 -7.04 -2.34 11.32
CA PHE A 81 -8.04 -3.29 11.85
C PHE A 81 -9.52 -2.87 11.80
N LEU A 82 -9.92 -1.85 11.02
CA LEU A 82 -11.31 -1.34 11.09
C LEU A 82 -12.22 -1.61 9.88
N CYS A 83 -11.82 -2.46 8.92
CA CYS A 83 -12.69 -2.81 7.77
C CYS A 83 -12.82 -4.33 7.54
N GLN A 84 -12.88 -5.13 8.60
CA GLN A 84 -13.33 -6.54 8.50
C GLN A 84 -14.72 -6.78 9.11
N GLN A 85 -15.47 -5.73 9.46
CA GLN A 85 -16.80 -5.88 10.09
C GLN A 85 -17.98 -5.42 9.21
N TYR A 86 -17.79 -5.12 7.92
CA TYR A 86 -18.89 -4.58 7.09
C TYR A 86 -19.36 -5.49 5.93
N GLU A 87 -18.97 -6.77 5.90
CA GLU A 87 -19.47 -7.72 4.89
C GLU A 87 -20.01 -9.01 5.49
N GLN A 88 -20.88 -8.91 6.50
CA GLN A 88 -21.87 -9.94 6.80
C GLN A 88 -23.23 -9.29 7.03
N SER A 89 -24.03 -9.21 5.96
CA SER A 89 -25.49 -9.12 6.03
C SER A 89 -26.09 -9.95 4.90
#